data_AF-X1TMC4-F1
#
_entry.id   AF-X1TMC4-F1
#
_cell.length_a   1.000
_cell.length_b   1.000
_cell.length_c   1.000
_cell.angle_alpha   90.00
_cell.angle_beta   90.00
_cell.angle_gamma   90.00
#
_symmetry.space_group_name_H-M   'P 1'
#
loop_
_entity.id
_entity.type
_entity.pdbx_description
1 polymer ?
#
loop_
_entity_poly.entity_id
_entity_poly.type
_entity_poly.pdbx_seq_one_letter_code
_entity_poly.pdbx_strand_id
1 'polypeptide(L)' 'FMPADKFKEKMDAMIKAHHELPKAPGVDRIYLAGEVEQETERQRSHGIPLHPRVVDSLHKVAKELD' A
#
# COMPACT_ATOMS: atom_id res chain seq x y z
N PHE A 1 6.52 -0.56 -28.46
CA PHE A 1 6.72 -1.36 -27.23
C PHE A 1 8.18 -1.77 -27.11
N MET A 2 8.68 -2.00 -25.89
CA MET A 2 10.07 -2.40 -25.61
C MET A 2 10.11 -3.71 -24.80
N PRO A 3 11.26 -4.41 -24.70
CA PRO A 3 11.38 -5.59 -23.84
C PRO A 3 10.97 -5.31 -22.40
N ALA A 4 10.34 -6.28 -21.73
CA ALA A 4 9.79 -6.12 -20.39
C ALA A 4 10.84 -5.68 -19.37
N ASP A 5 12.05 -6.23 -19.44
CA ASP A 5 13.14 -5.88 -18.52
C ASP A 5 13.58 -4.43 -18.69
N LYS A 6 13.76 -3.99 -19.94
CA LYS A 6 14.06 -2.57 -20.25
C LYS A 6 12.94 -1.62 -19.81
N PHE A 7 11.69 -2.07 -19.86
CA PHE A 7 10.57 -1.29 -19.36
C PHE A 7 10.65 -1.15 -17.84
N LYS A 8 10.89 -2.24 -17.12
CA LYS A 8 11.04 -2.23 -15.65
C LYS A 8 12.21 -1.36 -15.20
N GLU A 9 13.38 -1.48 -15.83
CA GLU A 9 14.54 -0.62 -15.55
C GLU A 9 14.20 0.88 -15.66
N LYS A 10 13.44 1.26 -16.69
CA LYS A 10 13.00 2.65 -16.86
C LYS A 10 11.99 3.08 -15.80
N MET A 11 11.08 2.19 -15.40
CA MET A 11 10.14 2.46 -14.31
C MET A 11 10.86 2.61 -12.98
N ASP A 12 11.85 1.78 -12.67
CA ASP A 12 12.66 1.86 -11.46
C ASP A 12 13.43 3.20 -11.42
N ALA A 13 13.99 3.64 -12.55
CA ALA A 13 14.64 4.94 -12.66
C ALA A 13 13.67 6.10 -12.43
N MET A 14 12.44 6.02 -12.97
CA MET A 14 11.39 7.02 -12.75
C MET A 14 10.99 7.09 -11.27
N ILE A 15 10.77 5.92 -10.64
CA ILE A 15 10.40 5.81 -9.22
C ILE A 15 11.46 6.49 -8.36
N LYS A 16 12.73 6.14 -8.57
CA LYS A 16 13.86 6.74 -7.86
C LYS A 16 13.91 8.26 -8.04
N ALA A 17 13.76 8.76 -9.27
CA ALA A 17 13.79 10.19 -9.55
C ALA A 17 12.66 10.93 -8.80
N HIS A 18 11.47 10.35 -8.69
CA HIS A 18 10.37 10.95 -7.94
C HIS A 18 10.63 11.00 -6.42
N HIS A 19 11.23 9.97 -5.85
CA HIS A 19 11.60 9.97 -4.42
C HIS A 19 12.68 11.02 -4.08
N GLU A 20 13.50 11.40 -5.06
CA GLU A 20 14.58 12.39 -4.93
C GLU A 20 14.13 13.84 -5.17
N LEU A 21 12.88 14.06 -5.60
CA LEU A 21 12.35 15.42 -5.79
C LEU A 21 12.32 16.21 -4.48
N PRO A 22 12.43 17.55 -4.55
CA PRO A 22 12.24 18.41 -3.39
C PRO A 22 10.88 18.15 -2.74
N LYS A 23 10.89 17.91 -1.44
CA LYS A 23 9.68 17.69 -0.64
C LYS A 23 9.04 19.02 -0.29
N ALA A 24 7.72 19.02 -0.19
CA ALA A 24 7.00 20.15 0.37
C ALA A 24 7.35 20.32 1.87
N PRO A 25 7.24 21.53 2.44
CA PRO A 25 7.44 21.75 3.87
C PRO A 25 6.55 20.82 4.71
N GLY A 26 7.15 20.11 5.67
CA GLY A 26 6.44 19.17 6.54
C GLY A 26 6.14 17.79 5.93
N VAL A 27 6.66 17.50 4.73
CA VAL A 27 6.51 16.18 4.08
C VAL A 27 7.83 15.41 4.12
N ASP A 28 7.82 14.23 4.74
CA ASP A 28 9.04 13.42 4.90
C ASP A 28 9.39 12.58 3.67
N ARG A 29 8.35 12.14 2.92
CA ARG A 29 8.46 11.19 1.81
C ARG A 29 7.46 11.50 0.70
N ILE A 30 7.86 11.23 -0.53
CA ILE A 30 7.01 11.23 -1.72
C ILE A 30 6.66 9.78 -2.01
N TYR A 31 5.39 9.47 -2.19
CA TYR A 31 4.92 8.13 -2.55
C TYR A 31 4.42 8.13 -3.99
N LEU A 32 4.65 7.02 -4.69
CA LEU A 32 3.98 6.70 -5.94
C LEU A 32 2.77 5.80 -5.70
N ALA A 33 1.88 5.77 -6.69
CA ALA A 33 0.68 4.95 -6.64
C ALA A 33 1.04 3.48 -6.38
N GLY A 34 0.42 2.88 -5.37
CA GLY A 34 0.67 1.50 -4.96
C GLY A 34 1.69 1.34 -3.83
N GLU A 35 2.55 2.31 -3.54
CA GLU A 35 3.59 2.14 -2.50
C GLU A 35 2.99 2.10 -1.08
N VAL A 36 1.96 2.91 -0.82
CA VAL A 36 1.23 2.91 0.46
C VAL A 36 0.48 1.60 0.67
N GLU A 37 -0.11 1.07 -0.40
CA GLU A 37 -0.82 -0.21 -0.39
C GLU A 37 0.15 -1.38 -0.19
N GLN A 38 1.32 -1.37 -0.85
CA GLN A 38 2.35 -2.38 -0.65
C GLN A 38 2.88 -2.36 0.79
N GLU A 39 3.03 -1.18 1.39
CA GLU A 39 3.41 -1.07 2.80
C GLU A 39 2.33 -1.65 3.70
N THR A 40 1.07 -1.31 3.45
CA THR A 40 -0.08 -1.87 4.17
C THR A 40 -0.13 -3.39 4.03
N GLU A 41 0.11 -3.93 2.84
CA GLU A 41 0.15 -5.38 2.58
C GLU A 41 1.26 -6.07 3.37
N ARG A 42 2.46 -5.47 3.44
CA ARG A 42 3.54 -5.99 4.29
C ARG A 42 3.13 -6.03 5.76
N GLN A 43 2.39 -5.03 6.23
CA GLN A 43 1.89 -5.01 7.61
C GLN A 43 0.85 -6.11 7.89
N ARG A 44 0.07 -6.55 6.88
CA ARG A 44 -0.93 -7.63 7.05
C ARG A 44 -0.33 -8.95 7.51
N SER A 45 0.96 -9.18 7.26
CA SER A 45 1.67 -10.35 7.82
C SER A 45 1.66 -10.40 9.35
N HIS A 46 1.49 -9.26 10.02
CA HIS A 46 1.36 -9.12 11.47
C HIS A 46 -0.11 -9.13 11.95
N GLY A 47 -1.06 -9.36 11.05
CA GLY A 47 -2.50 -9.27 11.30
C GLY A 47 -3.14 -8.06 10.64
N ILE A 48 -4.46 -8.13 10.45
CA ILE A 48 -5.25 -7.06 9.84
C ILE A 48 -5.99 -6.31 10.96
N PRO A 49 -5.67 -5.04 11.23
CA PRO A 49 -6.41 -4.27 12.22
C PRO A 49 -7.83 -4.00 11.70
N LEU A 50 -8.82 -4.53 12.40
CA LEU A 50 -10.23 -4.26 12.13
C LEU A 50 -10.77 -3.28 13.17
N HIS A 51 -11.58 -2.33 12.71
CA HIS A 51 -12.29 -1.43 13.60
C HIS A 51 -13.26 -2.25 14.49
N PRO A 52 -13.40 -1.95 15.80
CA PRO A 52 -14.22 -2.77 16.72
C PRO A 52 -15.64 -3.05 16.22
N ARG A 53 -16.31 -2.05 15.64
CA ARG A 53 -17.65 -2.22 15.04
C ARG A 53 -17.72 -3.25 13.91
N VAL A 54 -16.64 -3.42 13.14
CA VAL A 54 -16.57 -4.44 12.09
C VAL A 54 -16.50 -5.82 12.73
N VAL A 55 -15.70 -5.98 13.78
CA VAL A 55 -15.61 -7.23 14.56
C VAL A 55 -16.98 -7.60 15.16
N ASP A 56 -17.67 -6.65 15.78
CA ASP A 56 -19.01 -6.88 16.34
C ASP A 56 -20.02 -7.31 15.27
N SER A 57 -19.96 -6.68 14.10
CA SER A 57 -20.84 -7.00 12.97
C SER A 57 -20.56 -8.40 12.42
N LEU A 58 -19.29 -8.80 12.31
CA LEU A 58 -18.90 -10.15 11.89
C LEU A 58 -19.38 -11.20 12.89
N HIS A 59 -19.24 -10.96 14.20
CA HIS A 59 -19.78 -11.85 15.23
C HIS A 59 -21.30 -11.97 15.19
N LYS A 60 -22.02 -10.88 14.87
CA LYS A 60 -23.48 -10.93 14.72
C LYS A 60 -23.88 -11.81 13.54
N VAL A 61 -23.26 -11.62 12.37
CA VAL A 61 -23.53 -12.44 11.18
C VAL A 61 -23.24 -13.91 11.46
N ALA A 62 -22.14 -14.23 12.15
CA ALA A 62 -21.82 -15.61 12.51
C ALA A 62 -22.95 -16.28 13.33
N LYS A 63 -23.51 -15.56 14.32
CA LYS A 63 -24.62 -16.07 15.15
C LYS A 63 -25.95 -16.23 14.40
N GLU A 64 -26.17 -15.48 13.33
CA GLU A 64 -27.39 -15.59 12.51
C GLU A 64 -27.35 -16.79 11.56
N LEU A 65 -26.15 -17.34 11.32
CA LEU A 65 -25.92 -18.45 10.39
C LEU A 65 -25.65 -19.80 11.09
N ASP A 66 -25.49 -19.79 12.41
CA ASP A 66 -25.51 -20.98 13.28
C ASP A 66 -26.96 -21.46 13.52
#